data_AF-A0A4Y8AKA7-F1
#
_entry.id   AF-A0A4Y8AKA7-F1
#
_cell.length_a   1.000
_cell.length_b   1.000
_cell.length_c   1.000
_cell.angle_alpha   90.00
_cell.angle_beta   90.00
_cell.angle_gamma   90.00
#
_symmetry.space_group_name_H-M   'P 1'
#
loop_
_entity.id
_entity.type
_entity.pdbx_description
1 polymer ?
#
loop_
_entity_poly.entity_id
_entity_poly.type
_entity_poly.pdbx_seq_one_letter_code
_entity_poly.pdbx_strand_id
1 'polypeptide(L)'
;MKKKIYLIAMTMLLTVAAFNSNAATFTDNKDAYKEAAANMTKEQKEARVEEIKLRVNEIKAMDKSQLNKAEKKELKSELKNLKQEAQAMGGGGVYLSVGAIIIIILVLILIL
;
A
#
# COMPACT_ATOMS: atom_id res chain seq x y z
N MET A 1 -46.16 6.71 28.39
CA MET A 1 -45.88 7.38 27.09
C MET A 1 -44.50 8.05 27.05
N LYS A 2 -44.10 8.79 28.10
CA LYS A 2 -42.78 9.44 28.20
C LYS A 2 -41.59 8.48 27.99
N LYS A 3 -41.63 7.27 28.57
CA LYS A 3 -40.57 6.24 28.38
C LYS A 3 -40.40 5.78 26.92
N LYS A 4 -41.49 5.70 26.14
CA LYS A 4 -41.43 5.34 24.72
C LYS A 4 -40.85 6.49 23.88
N ILE A 5 -41.15 7.74 24.26
CA ILE A 5 -40.59 8.94 23.63
C ILE A 5 -39.07 9.01 23.88
N TYR A 6 -38.60 8.75 25.10
CA TYR A 6 -37.16 8.68 25.40
C TYR A 6 -36.46 7.55 24.64
N LEU A 7 -37.13 6.41 24.46
CA LEU A 7 -36.58 5.28 23.71
C LEU A 7 -36.41 5.63 22.22
N ILE A 8 -37.40 6.31 21.63
CA ILE A 8 -37.33 6.78 20.24
C ILE A 8 -36.25 7.87 20.07
N ALA A 9 -36.16 8.81 21.01
CA ALA A 9 -35.12 9.85 20.99
C ALA A 9 -33.70 9.26 21.11
N MET A 10 -33.53 8.23 21.94
CA MET A 10 -32.25 7.53 22.09
C MET A 10 -31.86 6.79 20.81
N THR A 11 -32.82 6.12 20.16
CA THR A 11 -32.55 5.43 18.88
C THR A 11 -32.18 6.40 17.76
N MET A 12 -32.79 7.59 17.70
CA MET A 12 -32.40 8.62 16.72
C MET A 12 -30.98 9.14 16.98
N LEU A 13 -30.60 9.36 18.24
CA LEU A 13 -29.26 9.85 18.57
C LEU A 13 -28.15 8.84 18.18
N LEU A 14 -28.42 7.55 18.39
CA LEU A 14 -27.52 6.45 18.00
C LEU A 14 -27.33 6.34 16.48
N THR A 15 -28.37 6.63 15.69
CA THR A 15 -28.25 6.60 14.23
C THR A 15 -27.37 7.72 13.67
N VAL A 16 -27.31 8.89 14.31
CA VAL A 16 -26.46 10.01 13.86
C VAL A 16 -24.97 9.72 14.09
N ALA A 17 -24.63 9.00 15.15
CA ALA A 17 -23.25 8.64 15.45
C ALA A 17 -22.66 7.57 14.51
N ALA A 18 -23.53 6.77 13.87
CA ALA A 18 -23.12 5.66 13.00
C ALA A 18 -22.62 6.10 11.60
N PHE A 19 -22.83 7.36 11.20
CA PHE A 19 -22.45 7.86 9.86
C PHE A 19 -21.05 8.50 9.79
N ASN A 20 -20.20 8.32 10.80
CA ASN A 20 -18.81 8.79 10.73
C ASN A 20 -17.95 7.84 9.87
N SER A 21 -18.17 7.85 8.56
CA SER A 21 -17.24 7.26 7.59
C SER A 21 -16.11 8.25 7.34
N ASN A 22 -14.95 8.03 7.97
CA ASN A 22 -13.73 8.75 7.60
C ASN A 22 -13.25 8.24 6.24
N ALA A 23 -13.50 9.04 5.19
CA ALA A 23 -12.87 8.80 3.90
C ALA A 23 -11.37 9.10 4.03
N ALA A 24 -10.53 8.09 3.84
CA ALA A 24 -9.09 8.28 3.79
C ALA A 24 -8.75 9.19 2.59
N THR A 25 -8.28 10.40 2.87
CA THR A 25 -7.74 11.29 1.85
C THR A 25 -6.35 10.79 1.46
N PHE A 26 -6.15 10.48 0.18
CA PHE A 26 -4.83 10.19 -0.38
C PHE A 26 -4.00 11.49 -0.42
N THR A 27 -3.38 11.84 0.70
CA THR A 27 -2.32 12.84 0.75
C THR A 27 -1.00 12.22 0.28
N ASP A 28 -0.13 13.00 -0.37
CA ASP A 28 1.14 12.53 -0.93
C ASP A 28 2.05 12.06 0.23
N ASN A 29 2.00 10.76 0.52
CA ASN A 29 2.35 10.14 1.81
C ASN A 29 3.86 9.87 1.99
N LYS A 30 4.70 10.62 1.26
CA LYS A 30 6.15 10.38 1.21
C LYS A 30 6.83 10.46 2.57
N ASP A 31 6.41 11.41 3.41
CA ASP A 31 7.05 11.60 4.71
C ASP A 31 6.63 10.51 5.71
N ALA A 32 5.38 10.04 5.68
CA ALA A 32 4.99 8.92 6.53
C ALA A 32 5.63 7.60 6.09
N TYR A 33 5.86 7.38 4.79
CA TYR A 33 6.61 6.20 4.33
C TYR A 33 8.06 6.23 4.80
N LYS A 34 8.68 7.40 4.86
CA LYS A 34 10.04 7.55 5.40
C LYS A 34 10.08 7.30 6.91
N GLU A 35 9.10 7.81 7.65
CA GLU A 35 8.97 7.56 9.08
C GLU A 35 8.72 6.07 9.38
N ALA A 36 7.82 5.42 8.63
CA ALA A 36 7.60 3.99 8.72
C ALA A 36 8.88 3.20 8.42
N ALA A 37 9.60 3.57 7.35
CA ALA A 37 10.88 2.96 7.01
C ALA A 37 11.95 3.21 8.08
N ALA A 38 11.95 4.35 8.77
CA ALA A 38 12.92 4.63 9.84
C ALA A 38 12.76 3.67 11.03
N ASN A 39 11.52 3.24 11.32
CA ASN A 39 11.19 2.36 12.43
C ASN A 39 11.24 0.86 12.10
N MET A 40 11.59 0.48 10.87
CA MET A 40 11.67 -0.90 10.42
C MET A 40 13.10 -1.45 10.43
N THR A 41 13.26 -2.74 10.76
CA THR A 41 14.51 -3.48 10.54
C THR A 41 14.74 -3.73 9.05
N LYS A 42 15.94 -4.21 8.69
CA LYS A 42 16.28 -4.51 7.30
C LYS A 42 15.41 -5.64 6.73
N GLU A 43 15.17 -6.68 7.52
CA GLU A 43 14.35 -7.84 7.14
C GLU A 43 12.89 -7.43 6.91
N GLN A 44 12.37 -6.52 7.75
CA GLN A 44 11.02 -5.98 7.60
C GLN A 44 10.88 -5.14 6.33
N LYS A 45 11.89 -4.35 5.98
CA LYS A 45 11.93 -3.59 4.72
C LYS A 45 11.95 -4.51 3.52
N GLU A 46 12.77 -5.57 3.54
CA GLU A 46 12.86 -6.55 2.47
C GLU A 46 11.52 -7.28 2.27
N ALA A 47 10.90 -7.76 3.35
CA ALA A 47 9.58 -8.39 3.30
C ALA A 47 8.52 -7.44 2.71
N ARG A 48 8.53 -6.16 3.10
CA ARG A 48 7.60 -5.16 2.58
C ARG A 48 7.83 -4.87 1.10
N VAL A 49 9.08 -4.83 0.66
CA VAL A 49 9.42 -4.65 -0.77
C VAL A 49 8.94 -5.84 -1.60
N GLU A 50 9.06 -7.08 -1.11
CA GLU A 50 8.53 -8.26 -1.82
C GLU A 50 7.00 -8.24 -1.92
N GLU A 51 6.30 -7.83 -0.86
CA GLU A 51 4.84 -7.63 -0.90
C GLU A 51 4.43 -6.58 -1.95
N ILE A 52 5.16 -5.44 -1.98
CA ILE A 52 4.93 -4.40 -2.99
C ILE A 52 5.15 -4.95 -4.41
N LYS A 53 6.20 -5.76 -4.63
CA LYS A 53 6.46 -6.38 -5.95
C LYS A 53 5.33 -7.30 -6.36
N LEU A 54 4.83 -8.14 -5.45
CA LEU A 54 3.71 -9.04 -5.72
C LEU A 54 2.49 -8.25 -6.17
N ARG A 55 2.11 -7.21 -5.41
CA ARG A 55 0.96 -6.37 -5.73
C ARG A 55 1.11 -5.63 -7.07
N VAL A 56 2.29 -5.12 -7.37
CA VAL A 56 2.57 -4.49 -8.66
C VAL A 56 2.41 -5.48 -9.81
N ASN A 57 2.85 -6.73 -9.63
CA ASN A 57 2.71 -7.77 -10.64
C ASN A 57 1.25 -8.17 -10.85
N GLU A 58 0.46 -8.27 -9.78
CA GLU A 58 -0.99 -8.48 -9.88
C GLU A 58 -1.67 -7.37 -10.69
N ILE A 59 -1.40 -6.10 -10.35
CA ILE A 59 -1.97 -4.95 -11.07
C ILE A 59 -1.53 -4.96 -12.54
N LYS A 60 -0.27 -5.34 -12.84
CA LYS A 60 0.22 -5.45 -14.21
C LYS A 60 -0.52 -6.54 -14.98
N ALA A 61 -0.70 -7.72 -14.39
CA ALA A 61 -1.36 -8.88 -15.01
C ALA A 61 -2.87 -8.73 -15.18
N MET A 62 -3.50 -7.82 -14.42
CA MET A 62 -4.94 -7.55 -14.51
C MET A 62 -5.37 -7.06 -15.90
N ASP A 63 -6.46 -7.62 -16.44
CA ASP A 63 -7.13 -7.06 -17.61
C ASP A 63 -7.85 -5.76 -17.23
N LYS A 64 -7.47 -4.66 -17.88
CA LYS A 64 -7.98 -3.30 -17.60
C LYS A 64 -8.97 -2.83 -18.67
N SER A 65 -9.32 -3.70 -19.62
CA SER A 65 -10.19 -3.38 -20.75
C SER A 65 -11.58 -2.93 -20.28
N GLN A 66 -12.11 -3.58 -19.25
CA GLN A 66 -13.43 -3.31 -18.67
C GLN A 66 -13.46 -2.19 -17.63
N LEU A 67 -12.29 -1.66 -17.22
CA LEU A 67 -12.23 -0.65 -16.17
C LEU A 67 -12.67 0.73 -16.67
N ASN A 68 -13.47 1.40 -15.87
CA ASN A 68 -13.89 2.78 -16.08
C ASN A 68 -12.76 3.76 -15.73
N LYS A 69 -12.96 5.06 -16.03
CA LYS A 69 -11.92 6.09 -15.82
C LYS A 69 -11.54 6.27 -14.35
N ALA A 70 -12.48 6.11 -13.43
CA ALA A 70 -12.24 6.27 -12.00
C ALA A 70 -11.40 5.11 -11.46
N GLU A 71 -11.75 3.87 -11.81
CA GLU A 71 -11.01 2.66 -11.44
C GLU A 71 -9.58 2.68 -12.00
N LYS A 72 -9.40 3.10 -13.25
CA LYS A 72 -8.07 3.28 -13.85
C LYS A 72 -7.25 4.34 -13.10
N LYS A 73 -7.88 5.42 -12.63
CA LYS A 73 -7.23 6.47 -11.85
C LYS A 73 -6.82 5.95 -10.47
N GLU A 74 -7.65 5.12 -9.85
CA GLU A 74 -7.37 4.48 -8.56
C GLU A 74 -6.16 3.55 -8.66
N LEU A 75 -6.12 2.65 -9.65
CA LEU A 75 -4.97 1.77 -9.88
C LEU A 75 -3.68 2.56 -10.15
N LYS A 76 -3.76 3.68 -10.88
CA LYS A 76 -2.60 4.55 -11.11
C LYS A 76 -2.12 5.22 -9.82
N SER A 77 -3.06 5.62 -8.96
CA SER A 77 -2.76 6.19 -7.64
C SER A 77 -2.10 5.15 -6.74
N GLU A 78 -2.65 3.94 -6.69
CA GLU A 78 -2.10 2.82 -5.94
C GLU A 78 -0.66 2.50 -6.39
N LEU A 79 -0.42 2.37 -7.70
CA LEU A 79 0.92 2.16 -8.25
C LEU A 79 1.89 3.30 -7.90
N LYS A 80 1.42 4.56 -7.89
CA LYS A 80 2.25 5.71 -7.49
C LYS A 80 2.66 5.58 -6.02
N ASN A 81 1.73 5.21 -5.13
CA ASN A 81 2.00 5.08 -3.70
C ASN A 81 2.92 3.89 -3.40
N LEU A 82 2.67 2.72 -4.01
CA LEU A 82 3.55 1.56 -3.91
C LEU A 82 4.99 1.89 -4.34
N LYS A 83 5.14 2.69 -5.40
CA LYS A 83 6.46 3.18 -5.84
C LYS A 83 7.11 4.08 -4.79
N GLN A 84 6.38 5.04 -4.23
CA GLN A 84 6.91 5.94 -3.20
C GLN A 84 7.31 5.20 -1.93
N GLU A 85 6.49 4.23 -1.52
CA GLU A 85 6.76 3.37 -0.38
C GLU A 85 8.03 2.54 -0.62
N ALA A 86 8.13 1.85 -1.76
CA ALA A 86 9.33 1.08 -2.10
C ALA A 86 10.61 1.94 -2.12
N GLN A 87 10.51 3.19 -2.61
CA GLN A 87 11.62 4.15 -2.57
C GLN A 87 12.03 4.51 -1.13
N ALA A 88 11.05 4.74 -0.25
CA ALA A 88 11.31 5.06 1.16
C ALA A 88 11.91 3.87 1.93
N MET A 89 11.53 2.63 1.58
CA MET A 89 12.09 1.40 2.17
C MET A 89 13.55 1.14 1.75
N GLY A 90 14.16 2.04 0.98
CA GLY A 90 15.54 1.92 0.49
C GLY A 90 15.63 1.43 -0.96
N GLY A 91 14.53 0.94 -1.56
CA GLY A 91 14.45 0.36 -2.90
C GLY A 91 14.74 1.32 -4.07
N GLY A 92 15.26 2.52 -3.82
CA GLY A 92 15.77 3.45 -4.82
C GLY A 92 17.24 3.21 -5.22
N GLY A 93 17.97 2.35 -4.49
CA GLY A 93 19.23 1.77 -4.95
C GLY A 93 18.99 0.51 -5.79
N VAL A 94 19.95 0.08 -6.60
CA VAL A 94 19.87 -1.17 -7.36
C VAL A 94 19.83 -2.35 -6.39
N TYR A 95 18.63 -2.76 -5.97
CA TYR A 95 18.42 -4.05 -5.32
C TYR A 95 18.45 -5.09 -6.43
N LEU A 96 19.65 -5.65 -6.65
CA LEU A 96 19.76 -6.96 -7.26
C LEU A 96 18.82 -7.88 -6.47
N SER A 97 17.80 -8.42 -7.13
CA SER A 97 16.99 -9.47 -6.51
C SER A 97 17.92 -10.56 -5.98
N VAL A 98 17.51 -11.35 -4.98
CA VAL A 98 18.33 -12.48 -4.52
C VAL A 98 18.76 -13.35 -5.71
N GLY A 99 17.89 -13.54 -6.71
CA GLY A 99 18.23 -14.21 -7.97
C GLY A 99 19.30 -13.50 -8.80
N ALA A 100 19.29 -12.17 -8.87
CA ALA A 100 20.29 -11.41 -9.60
C ALA A 100 21.64 -11.34 -8.84
N ILE A 101 21.64 -11.31 -7.49
CA ILE A 101 22.84 -11.47 -6.67
C ILE A 101 23.43 -12.87 -6.89
N ILE A 102 22.60 -13.92 -6.89
CA ILE A 102 23.02 -15.29 -7.18
C ILE A 102 23.63 -15.38 -8.58
N ILE A 103 23.00 -14.79 -9.60
CA ILE A 103 23.56 -14.77 -10.97
C ILE A 103 24.91 -14.06 -11.02
N ILE A 104 25.08 -12.92 -10.34
CA ILE A 104 26.38 -12.22 -10.30
C ILE A 104 27.44 -13.07 -9.61
N ILE A 105 27.12 -13.71 -8.48
CA ILE A 105 28.04 -14.59 -7.78
C ILE A 105 28.44 -15.78 -8.66
N LEU A 106 27.48 -16.40 -9.35
CA LEU A 106 27.74 -17.51 -10.27
C LEU A 106 28.65 -17.09 -11.44
N VAL A 107 28.42 -15.90 -12.01
CA VAL A 107 29.26 -15.36 -13.09
C VAL A 107 30.69 -15.08 -12.61
N LEU A 108 30.87 -14.56 -11.39
CA LEU A 108 32.20 -14.33 -10.81
C LEU A 108 32.96 -15.64 -10.59
N ILE A 109 32.29 -16.72 -10.18
CA ILE A 109 32.90 -18.05 -10.02
C ILE A 109 33.30 -18.65 -11.38
N LEU A 110 32.57 -18.36 -12.45
CA LEU A 110 32.88 -18.88 -13.79
C LEU A 110 34.02 -18.11 -14.47
N ILE A 111 34.23 -16.84 -14.11
CA ILE A 111 35.25 -15.96 -14.72
C ILE A 111 36.59 -16.02 -13.96
N LEU A 112 36.55 -16.30 -12.64
CA LEU A 112 37.75 -16.52 -11.81
C LEU A 112 38.30 -17.93 -12.00
#